data_AF-K9KEK5-F1
#
_entry.id   AF-K9KEK5-F1
#
_cell.length_a   1.000
_cell.length_b   1.000
_cell.length_c   1.000
_cell.angle_alpha   90.00
_cell.angle_beta   90.00
_cell.angle_gamma   90.00
#
_symmetry.space_group_name_H-M   'P 1'
#
loop_
_entity.id
_entity.type
_entity.pdbx_description
1 polymer ?
#
loop_
_entity_poly.entity_id
_entity_poly.type
_entity_poly.pdbx_seq_one_letter_code
_entity_poly.pdbx_strand_id
1 'polypeptide(L)' 'GQVNLRELEAAAWFSHDEVATALRRNNPYTQQQNGTFPFWLPPKLAIAHQLIKEWVEKPTCSALPA' A
#
# COMPACT_ATOMS: atom_id res chain seq x y z
N GLY A 1 -14.97 3.44 9.57
CA GLY A 1 -15.74 2.29 9.06
C GLY A 1 -15.55 1.13 10.00
N GLN A 2 -16.56 0.26 10.17
CA GLN A 2 -16.44 -0.94 11.00
C GLN A 2 -15.91 -2.09 10.14
N VAL A 3 -14.87 -2.77 10.63
CA VAL A 3 -14.24 -3.92 9.95
C VAL A 3 -14.82 -5.21 10.52
N ASN A 4 -15.03 -6.22 9.66
CA ASN A 4 -15.41 -7.55 10.12
C ASN A 4 -14.18 -8.28 10.69
N LEU A 5 -14.08 -8.32 12.03
CA LEU A 5 -12.94 -8.91 12.73
C LEU A 5 -12.82 -10.43 12.59
N ARG A 6 -13.83 -11.12 12.05
CA ARG A 6 -13.70 -12.54 11.71
C ARG A 6 -12.76 -12.76 10.52
N GLU A 7 -12.64 -11.77 9.64
CA GLU A 7 -11.90 -11.87 8.38
C GLU A 7 -10.69 -10.93 8.33
N LEU A 8 -10.80 -9.73 8.92
CA LEU A 8 -9.81 -8.66 8.83
C LEU A 8 -9.52 -8.09 10.22
N GLU A 9 -8.29 -8.25 10.69
CA GLU A 9 -7.84 -7.69 11.97
C GLU A 9 -7.82 -6.15 11.95
N ALA A 10 -7.44 -5.56 10.80
CA ALA A 10 -7.43 -4.11 10.60
C ALA A 10 -7.61 -3.76 9.11
N ALA A 11 -8.23 -2.61 8.85
CA ALA A 11 -8.26 -2.00 7.52
C ALA A 11 -8.28 -0.47 7.68
N ALA A 12 -7.43 0.21 6.92
CA ALA A 12 -7.29 1.65 6.94
C ALA A 12 -7.01 2.17 5.53
N TRP A 13 -7.22 3.47 5.34
CA TRP A 13 -6.79 4.17 4.13
C TRP A 13 -5.30 4.53 4.25
N PHE A 14 -4.56 4.33 3.17
CA PHE A 14 -3.17 4.78 3.03
C PHE A 14 -3.11 5.88 1.99
N SER A 15 -2.26 6.88 2.21
CA SER A 15 -1.99 7.92 1.20
C SER A 15 -1.18 7.36 0.03
N HIS A 16 -1.26 8.03 -1.12
CA HIS A 16 -0.48 7.65 -2.30
C HIS A 16 1.03 7.67 -2.03
N ASP A 17 1.54 8.70 -1.36
CA ASP A 17 2.96 8.84 -1.01
C ASP A 17 3.46 7.74 -0.07
N GLU A 18 2.65 7.33 0.92
CA GLU A 18 2.98 6.22 1.82
C GLU A 18 3.16 4.92 1.04
N VAL A 19 2.23 4.62 0.14
CA VAL A 19 2.26 3.40 -0.68
C VAL A 19 3.40 3.46 -1.71
N ALA A 20 3.65 4.61 -2.34
CA ALA A 20 4.75 4.82 -3.27
C ALA A 20 6.11 4.66 -2.58
N THR A 21 6.25 5.12 -1.34
CA THR A 21 7.47 4.94 -0.55
C THR A 21 7.70 3.47 -0.20
N ALA A 22 6.64 2.73 0.12
CA ALA A 22 6.72 1.30 0.40
C ALA A 22 7.08 0.46 -0.84
N LEU A 23 6.57 0.82 -2.03
CA LEU A 23 6.93 0.16 -3.30
C LEU A 23 8.41 0.34 -3.65
N ARG A 24 8.99 1.50 -3.31
CA ARG A 24 10.42 1.80 -3.53
C ARG A 24 11.35 1.07 -2.56
N ARG A 25 10.82 0.53 -1.45
CA ARG A 25 11.62 -0.17 -0.43
C ARG A 25 12.05 -1.55 -0.93
N ASN A 26 13.32 -1.68 -1.31
CA ASN A 26 13.88 -2.93 -1.85
C ASN A 26 13.89 -4.10 -0.86
N ASN A 27 13.95 -3.84 0.45
CA ASN A 27 13.91 -4.89 1.46
C ASN A 27 12.63 -4.77 2.30
N PRO A 28 11.66 -5.67 2.14
CA PRO A 28 10.48 -5.65 2.98
C PRO A 28 10.87 -5.76 4.46
N TYR A 29 11.92 -6.55 4.77
CA TYR A 29 12.25 -7.00 6.13
C TYR A 29 13.05 -6.05 7.01
N THR A 30 13.35 -4.83 6.58
CA THR A 30 13.94 -3.84 7.48
C THR A 30 12.88 -3.36 8.47
N GLN A 31 12.96 -3.87 9.69
CA GLN A 31 12.22 -3.38 10.85
C GLN A 31 12.47 -1.87 10.98
N GLN A 32 11.41 -1.05 11.03
CA GLN A 32 11.58 0.33 11.46
C GLN A 32 12.08 0.30 12.91
N GLN A 33 13.17 1.01 13.19
CA GLN A 33 13.87 0.97 14.49
C GLN A 33 12.98 1.33 15.70
N ASN A 34 11.78 1.89 15.46
CA ASN A 34 10.83 2.31 16.50
C ASN A 34 9.78 1.25 16.89
N GLY A 35 9.89 0.00 16.45
CA GLY A 35 8.96 -1.07 16.85
C GLY A 35 7.53 -0.94 16.28
N THR A 36 7.28 0.06 15.44
CA THR A 36 6.07 0.15 14.63
C THR A 36 6.13 -0.94 13.56
N PHE A 37 5.08 -1.74 13.45
CA PHE A 37 4.94 -2.69 12.34
C PHE A 37 5.01 -1.91 11.03
N PRO A 38 6.01 -2.16 10.17
CA PRO A 38 6.09 -1.45 8.90
C PRO A 38 4.82 -1.73 8.09
N PHE A 39 4.40 -0.80 7.25
CA PHE A 39 3.47 -1.14 6.18
C PHE A 39 4.20 -2.07 5.19
N TRP A 40 3.66 -3.27 4.98
CA TRP A 40 4.22 -4.29 4.09
C TRP A 40 3.36 -4.45 2.86
N LEU A 41 4.01 -4.56 1.71
CA LEU A 41 3.35 -4.91 0.47
C LEU A 41 3.44 -6.43 0.24
N PRO A 42 2.45 -7.01 -0.43
CA PRO A 42 2.54 -8.39 -0.89
C PRO A 42 3.79 -8.62 -1.75
N PRO A 43 4.29 -9.87 -1.89
CA PRO A 43 5.41 -10.18 -2.76
C PRO A 43 5.17 -9.74 -4.21
N LYS A 44 6.24 -9.41 -4.96
CA LYS A 44 6.16 -8.88 -6.34
C LYS A 44 5.35 -9.75 -7.30
N LEU A 45 5.32 -11.07 -7.10
CA LEU A 45 4.58 -12.01 -7.95
C LEU A 45 3.08 -12.10 -7.62
N ALA A 46 2.64 -11.54 -6.49
CA ALA A 46 1.23 -11.56 -6.10
C ALA A 46 0.44 -10.56 -6.95
N ILE A 47 -0.77 -10.95 -7.37
CA ILE A 47 -1.68 -10.05 -8.12
C ILE A 47 -1.94 -8.76 -7.32
N ALA A 48 -2.12 -8.87 -5.99
CA ALA A 48 -2.32 -7.70 -5.13
C ALA A 48 -1.16 -6.69 -5.23
N HIS A 49 0.09 -7.15 -5.35
CA HIS A 49 1.24 -6.25 -5.54
C HIS A 49 1.15 -5.52 -6.88
N GLN A 50 0.83 -6.25 -7.96
CA GLN A 50 0.71 -5.67 -9.29
C GLN A 50 -0.41 -4.62 -9.35
N LEU A 51 -1.56 -4.90 -8.73
CA LEU A 51 -2.67 -3.94 -8.64
C LEU A 51 -2.29 -2.67 -7.88
N ILE A 52 -1.61 -2.80 -6.75
CA ILE A 52 -1.14 -1.64 -5.97
C ILE A 52 -0.12 -0.83 -6.78
N LYS A 53 0.83 -1.51 -7.43
CA LYS A 53 1.84 -0.87 -8.27
C LYS A 53 1.20 -0.11 -9.43
N GLU A 54 0.27 -0.74 -10.15
CA GLU A 54 -0.46 -0.09 -11.23
C GLU A 54 -1.25 1.12 -10.76
N TRP A 55 -1.90 1.04 -9.60
CA TRP A 55 -2.63 2.17 -9.02
C TRP A 55 -1.71 3.35 -8.68
N VAL A 56 -0.48 3.08 -8.17
CA VAL A 56 0.50 4.13 -7.88
C VAL A 56 1.07 4.73 -9.16
N GLU A 57 1.39 3.91 -10.16
CA GLU A 57 2.11 4.32 -11.37
C GLU A 57 1.21 4.95 -12.44
N LYS A 58 -0.07 4.57 -12.49
CA LYS A 58 -1.03 5.18 -13.41
C LYS A 58 -1.43 6.55 -12.85
N PRO A 59 -1.13 7.66 -13.54
CA PRO A 59 -1.73 8.94 -13.19
C PRO A 59 -3.24 8.76 -13.30
N THR A 60 -3.99 9.10 -12.25
CA THR A 60 -5.43 9.32 -12.37
C THR A 60 -5.60 10.30 -13.53
N CYS A 61 -6.28 9.83 -14.58
CA CYS A 61 -6.61 10.61 -15.75
C CYS A 61 -7.00 12.02 -15.28
N SER A 62 -6.22 13.00 -15.74
CA SER A 62 -6.29 14.41 -15.40
C SER A 62 -7.73 14.83 -15.11
N ALA A 63 -7.92 15.50 -13.97
CA ALA A 63 -9.11 16.27 -13.65
C ALA A 63 -9.73 16.82 -14.95
N LEU A 64 -10.93 16.32 -15.27
CA LEU A 64 -11.73 16.89 -16.35
C LEU A 64 -11.75 18.41 -16.13
N PRO A 65 -11.32 19.23 -17.11
CA PRO A 65 -11.52 20.66 -17.01
C PRO A 65 -13.02 20.93 -16.90
N ALA A 66 -13.37 21.81 -15.95
CA ALA A 66 -14.74 22.21 -15.62
C ALA A 66 -15.45 22.91 -16.78
#